data_AF-A0A0B6YY78-F1
#
_entry.id   AF-A0A0B6YY78-F1
#
_cell.length_a   1.000
_cell.length_b   1.000
_cell.length_c   1.000
_cell.angle_alpha   90.00
_cell.angle_beta   90.00
_cell.angle_gamma   90.00
#
_symmetry.space_group_name_H-M   'P 1'
#
loop_
_entity.id
_entity.type
_entity.pdbx_description
1 polymer ?
#
loop_
_entity_poly.entity_id
_entity_poly.type
_entity_poly.pdbx_seq_one_letter_code
_entity_poly.pdbx_strand_id
1 'polypeptide(L)'
;PRVLLTTDVNTTSIRSVHFTLRIGSKSVTSSCPPPDSLLEIVLLEATCHGGVNWTLLEEFSPLHFQQPRSTTVTLPQSARGPVCQLRWRQPQHSGHGRDVWAIDDIHLSPDGSTNWLEVEMMDMPD
;
A
#
# COMPACT_ATOMS: atom_id res chain seq x y z
N PRO A 1 3.49 -14.96 6.33
CA PRO A 1 3.29 -13.76 5.49
C PRO A 1 1.95 -13.09 5.85
N ARG A 2 1.88 -11.76 5.80
CA ARG A 2 0.62 -11.03 5.96
C ARG A 2 0.17 -10.51 4.61
N VAL A 3 -1.10 -10.71 4.27
CA VAL A 3 -1.63 -10.40 2.94
C VAL A 3 -2.99 -9.74 3.08
N LEU A 4 -3.15 -8.58 2.43
CA LEU A 4 -4.43 -8.01 2.06
C LEU A 4 -4.62 -8.27 0.57
N LEU A 5 -5.70 -8.96 0.19
CA LEU A 5 -5.99 -9.35 -1.18
C LEU A 5 -7.39 -8.83 -1.55
N THR A 6 -7.50 -8.15 -2.68
CA THR A 6 -8.81 -7.75 -3.20
C THR A 6 -9.55 -8.95 -3.77
N THR A 7 -10.88 -8.86 -3.87
CA THR A 7 -11.63 -9.68 -4.83
C THR A 7 -11.24 -9.29 -6.26
N ASP A 8 -11.80 -9.99 -7.25
CA ASP A 8 -11.64 -9.60 -8.64
C ASP A 8 -12.22 -8.20 -8.88
N VAL A 9 -11.44 -7.36 -9.56
CA VAL A 9 -11.80 -5.98 -9.92
C VAL A 9 -11.51 -5.76 -11.40
N ASN A 10 -12.39 -5.02 -12.08
CA ASN A 10 -12.17 -4.58 -13.44
C ASN A 10 -11.28 -3.32 -13.43
N THR A 11 -10.03 -3.46 -13.86
CA THR A 11 -9.04 -2.38 -13.94
C THR A 11 -8.81 -1.87 -15.37
N THR A 12 -9.69 -2.22 -16.32
CA THR A 12 -9.54 -1.87 -17.74
C THR A 12 -9.38 -0.37 -17.98
N SER A 13 -10.18 0.45 -17.29
CA SER A 13 -10.12 1.92 -17.36
C SER A 13 -9.26 2.54 -16.26
N ILE A 14 -8.75 1.75 -15.32
CA ILE A 14 -7.99 2.23 -14.15
C ILE A 14 -6.53 2.47 -14.53
N ARG A 15 -5.96 3.55 -13.99
CA ARG A 15 -4.58 3.97 -14.23
C ARG A 15 -3.73 3.99 -12.99
N SER A 16 -4.32 4.16 -11.82
CA SER A 16 -3.59 4.17 -10.56
C SER A 16 -4.42 3.61 -9.40
N VAL A 17 -3.71 3.20 -8.36
CA VAL A 17 -4.28 2.91 -7.04
C VAL A 17 -3.67 3.88 -6.04
N HIS A 18 -4.52 4.53 -5.26
CA HIS A 18 -4.17 5.43 -4.17
C HIS A 18 -4.50 4.77 -2.84
N PHE A 19 -3.67 4.97 -1.83
CA PHE A 19 -3.92 4.50 -0.46
C PHE A 19 -3.02 5.21 0.54
N THR A 20 -3.40 5.16 1.81
CA THR A 20 -2.56 5.60 2.92
C THR A 20 -1.91 4.38 3.57
N LEU A 21 -0.57 4.37 3.69
CA LEU A 21 0.18 3.26 4.28
C LEU A 21 0.99 3.72 5.48
N ARG A 22 1.10 2.84 6.48
CA ARG A 22 2.04 2.95 7.59
C ARG A 22 2.69 1.59 7.87
N ILE A 23 4.01 1.56 8.02
CA ILE A 23 4.79 0.36 8.36
C ILE A 23 5.53 0.65 9.67
N GLY A 24 5.05 0.08 10.75
CA GLY A 24 5.54 0.30 12.10
C GLY A 24 5.33 1.73 12.59
N SER A 25 6.11 2.11 13.59
CA SER A 25 6.14 3.46 14.13
C SER A 25 7.54 3.82 14.60
N LYS A 26 7.75 5.10 14.90
CA LYS A 26 8.99 5.56 15.55
C LYS A 26 9.09 5.09 17.01
N SER A 27 8.02 4.57 17.60
CA SER A 27 7.98 4.16 19.01
C SER A 27 8.04 2.64 19.16
N VAL A 28 9.10 2.18 19.84
CA VAL A 28 9.32 0.76 20.18
C VAL A 28 8.40 0.23 21.27
N THR A 29 7.71 1.10 22.01
CA THR A 29 6.78 0.73 23.09
C THR A 29 5.32 0.80 22.66
N SER A 30 5.05 1.19 21.42
CA SER A 30 3.68 1.26 20.89
C SER A 30 3.17 -0.13 20.46
N SER A 31 1.86 -0.23 20.23
CA SER A 31 1.24 -1.40 19.59
C SER A 31 1.62 -1.60 18.12
N CYS A 32 2.38 -0.66 17.54
CA CYS A 32 2.87 -0.70 16.17
C CYS A 32 4.40 -0.48 16.17
N PRO A 33 5.19 -1.43 16.70
CA PRO A 33 6.64 -1.28 16.77
C PRO A 33 7.27 -1.17 15.38
N PRO A 34 8.40 -0.45 15.22
CA PRO A 34 9.14 -0.43 13.96
C PRO A 34 9.61 -1.83 13.58
N PRO A 35 9.70 -2.14 12.28
CA PRO A 35 10.35 -3.35 11.81
C PRO A 35 11.82 -3.39 12.25
N ASP A 36 12.31 -4.57 12.57
CA ASP A 36 13.68 -4.80 13.04
C ASP A 36 14.64 -5.24 11.92
N SER A 37 14.12 -5.43 10.70
CA SER A 37 14.89 -5.70 9.49
C SER A 37 14.44 -4.85 8.28
N LEU A 38 15.41 -4.48 7.42
CA LEU A 38 15.12 -3.77 6.17
C LEU A 38 14.34 -4.62 5.15
N LEU A 39 14.27 -5.94 5.34
CA LEU A 39 13.56 -6.87 4.46
C LEU A 39 12.07 -7.03 4.85
N GLU A 40 11.64 -6.44 5.96
CA GLU A 40 10.24 -6.47 6.43
C GLU A 40 9.39 -5.39 5.74
N ILE A 41 9.51 -5.34 4.42
CA ILE A 41 8.82 -4.40 3.54
C ILE A 41 7.39 -4.85 3.24
N VAL A 42 6.57 -3.91 2.78
CA VAL A 42 5.29 -4.21 2.15
C VAL A 42 5.45 -4.11 0.64
N LEU A 43 4.94 -5.10 -0.08
CA LEU A 43 4.93 -5.16 -1.55
C LEU A 43 3.51 -4.91 -2.04
N LEU A 44 3.35 -4.13 -3.10
CA LEU A 44 2.12 -4.10 -3.87
C LEU A 44 2.32 -4.89 -5.16
N GLU A 45 1.46 -5.88 -5.38
CA GLU A 45 1.50 -6.76 -6.54
C GLU A 45 0.12 -6.87 -7.18
N ALA A 46 0.09 -7.14 -8.49
CA ALA A 46 -1.15 -7.39 -9.22
C ALA A 46 -1.07 -8.61 -10.13
N THR A 47 -2.21 -9.24 -10.36
CA THR A 47 -2.39 -10.29 -11.37
C THR A 47 -3.70 -10.05 -12.12
N CYS A 48 -3.75 -10.43 -13.39
CA CYS A 48 -4.93 -10.32 -14.23
C CYS A 48 -5.14 -11.63 -15.00
N HIS A 49 -6.37 -11.87 -15.46
CA HIS A 49 -6.71 -13.02 -16.31
C HIS A 49 -6.44 -14.40 -15.69
N GLY A 50 -6.69 -14.55 -14.37
CA GLY A 50 -6.48 -15.81 -13.65
C GLY A 50 -5.00 -16.20 -13.49
N GLY A 51 -4.09 -15.24 -13.68
CA GLY A 51 -2.65 -15.49 -13.73
C GLY A 51 -2.07 -16.03 -12.43
N VAL A 52 -1.28 -17.11 -12.53
CA VAL A 52 -0.44 -17.69 -11.46
C VAL A 52 0.68 -16.73 -11.04
N ASN A 53 1.10 -15.85 -11.96
CA ASN A 53 2.22 -14.93 -11.77
C ASN A 53 1.76 -13.56 -11.28
N TRP A 54 2.38 -13.09 -10.21
CA TRP A 54 2.17 -11.76 -9.65
C TRP A 54 3.18 -10.79 -10.24
N THR A 55 2.71 -9.66 -10.77
CA THR A 55 3.54 -8.56 -11.22
C THR A 55 3.79 -7.64 -10.02
N LEU A 56 5.06 -7.39 -9.69
CA LEU A 56 5.43 -6.38 -8.70
C LEU A 56 5.14 -4.99 -9.23
N LEU A 57 4.40 -4.20 -8.47
CA LEU A 57 4.08 -2.81 -8.80
C LEU A 57 4.98 -1.83 -8.06
N GLU A 58 5.16 -2.01 -6.75
CA GLU A 58 5.94 -1.10 -5.90
C GLU A 58 6.42 -1.80 -4.61
N GLU A 59 7.55 -1.34 -4.07
CA GLU A 59 8.11 -1.78 -2.79
C GLU A 59 8.09 -0.64 -1.76
N PHE A 60 7.51 -0.87 -0.58
CA PHE A 60 7.41 0.13 0.48
C PHE A 60 8.37 -0.18 1.62
N SER A 61 9.42 0.65 1.72
CA SER A 61 10.41 0.56 2.79
C SER A 61 9.85 1.09 4.12
N PRO A 62 10.05 0.36 5.23
CA PRO A 62 9.73 0.84 6.58
C PRO A 62 10.26 2.24 6.88
N LEU A 63 11.46 2.58 6.40
CA LEU A 63 12.11 3.86 6.69
C LEU A 63 11.31 5.07 6.19
N HIS A 64 10.54 4.91 5.11
CA HIS A 64 9.77 5.98 4.50
C HIS A 64 8.30 6.02 4.93
N PHE A 65 7.84 5.00 5.67
CA PHE A 65 6.42 4.79 6.02
C PHE A 65 6.20 4.60 7.53
N GLN A 66 7.11 5.05 8.41
CA GLN A 66 6.94 4.99 9.87
C GLN A 66 5.85 5.92 10.42
N GLN A 67 5.35 6.82 9.57
CA GLN A 67 4.17 7.67 9.79
C GLN A 67 3.17 7.39 8.65
N PRO A 68 1.86 7.60 8.86
CA PRO A 68 0.87 7.47 7.80
C PRO A 68 1.26 8.34 6.61
N ARG A 69 1.29 7.74 5.42
CA ARG A 69 1.64 8.42 4.19
C ARG A 69 0.74 7.97 3.05
N SER A 70 0.07 8.92 2.42
CA SER A 70 -0.69 8.70 1.20
C SER A 70 0.24 8.56 0.00
N THR A 71 -0.02 7.58 -0.84
CA THR A 71 0.77 7.29 -2.04
C THR A 71 -0.11 6.81 -3.18
N THR A 72 0.35 7.07 -4.40
CA THR A 72 -0.32 6.67 -5.63
C THR A 72 0.63 5.81 -6.45
N VAL A 73 0.21 4.60 -6.79
CA VAL A 73 0.96 3.69 -7.66
C VAL A 73 0.26 3.60 -9.00
N THR A 74 1.01 3.83 -10.08
CA THR A 74 0.48 3.69 -11.44
C THR A 74 0.39 2.22 -11.80
N LEU A 75 -0.76 1.78 -12.31
CA LEU A 75 -0.95 0.42 -12.82
C LEU A 75 -0.31 0.30 -14.20
N PRO A 76 0.64 -0.64 -14.44
CA PRO A 76 1.16 -0.93 -15.78
C PRO A 76 0.10 -1.63 -16.64
N GLN A 77 0.35 -1.74 -17.95
CA GLN A 77 -0.59 -2.41 -18.87
C GLN A 77 -0.89 -3.86 -18.47
N SER A 78 0.08 -4.58 -17.92
CA SER A 78 -0.10 -5.96 -17.44
C SER A 78 -1.05 -6.08 -16.24
N ALA A 79 -1.31 -4.99 -15.53
CA ALA A 79 -2.22 -4.92 -14.39
C ALA A 79 -3.59 -4.28 -14.74
N ARG A 80 -3.88 -4.11 -16.04
CA ARG A 80 -5.13 -3.53 -16.54
C ARG A 80 -5.92 -4.55 -17.33
N GLY A 81 -7.05 -4.98 -16.79
CA GLY A 81 -7.91 -5.97 -17.44
C GLY A 81 -9.28 -6.09 -16.79
N PRO A 82 -10.18 -6.89 -17.39
CA PRO A 82 -11.56 -7.04 -16.92
C PRO A 82 -11.66 -7.82 -15.59
N VAL A 83 -10.65 -8.64 -15.27
CA VAL A 83 -10.59 -9.49 -14.08
C VAL A 83 -9.17 -9.47 -13.53
N CYS A 84 -8.93 -8.63 -12.52
CA CYS A 84 -7.63 -8.46 -11.88
C CYS A 84 -7.75 -8.49 -10.35
N GLN A 85 -6.66 -8.85 -9.68
CA GLN A 85 -6.53 -8.82 -8.23
C GLN A 85 -5.28 -8.02 -7.86
N LEU A 86 -5.39 -7.23 -6.80
CA LEU A 86 -4.27 -6.53 -6.19
C LEU A 86 -4.02 -7.12 -4.80
N ARG A 87 -2.76 -7.21 -4.39
CA ARG A 87 -2.42 -7.57 -3.03
C ARG A 87 -1.33 -6.70 -2.44
N TRP A 88 -1.50 -6.35 -1.17
CA TRP A 88 -0.45 -5.82 -0.32
C TRP A 88 0.08 -6.96 0.52
N ARG A 89 1.37 -7.23 0.42
CA ARG A 89 1.99 -8.40 1.04
C ARG A 89 3.23 -8.01 1.81
N GLN A 90 3.28 -8.43 3.07
CA GLN A 90 4.50 -8.44 3.88
C GLN A 90 5.08 -9.88 3.86
N PRO A 91 6.18 -10.13 3.12
CA PRO A 91 6.73 -11.48 2.96
C PRO A 91 7.35 -12.02 4.24
N GLN A 92 8.13 -11.18 4.92
CA GLN A 92 8.87 -11.50 6.14
C GLN A 92 8.34 -10.67 7.30
N HIS A 93 8.22 -11.31 8.46
CA HIS A 93 7.90 -10.67 9.73
C HIS A 93 8.46 -11.52 10.87
N SER A 94 8.84 -10.88 11.96
CA SER A 94 9.38 -11.46 13.19
C SER A 94 8.33 -12.12 14.09
N GLY A 95 7.06 -12.15 13.69
CA GLY A 95 6.02 -12.99 14.30
C GLY A 95 4.77 -12.22 14.72
N HIS A 96 4.01 -12.79 15.67
CA HIS A 96 2.78 -12.18 16.14
C HIS A 96 3.05 -10.84 16.86
N GLY A 97 2.34 -9.78 16.47
CA GLY A 97 2.48 -8.45 17.08
C GLY A 97 3.75 -7.67 16.72
N ARG A 98 4.59 -8.21 15.82
CA ARG A 98 5.82 -7.55 15.33
C ARG A 98 5.61 -6.99 13.92
N ASP A 99 6.38 -5.97 13.55
CA ASP A 99 6.47 -5.45 12.17
C ASP A 99 5.09 -5.12 11.58
N VAL A 100 4.26 -4.50 12.43
CA VAL A 100 2.86 -4.24 12.14
C VAL A 100 2.77 -3.16 11.06
N TRP A 101 1.86 -3.34 10.11
CA TRP A 101 1.53 -2.31 9.12
C TRP A 101 0.03 -2.09 9.10
N ALA A 102 -0.37 -0.89 8.70
CA ALA A 102 -1.74 -0.48 8.56
C ALA A 102 -1.92 0.22 7.21
N ILE A 103 -3.10 0.04 6.62
CA ILE A 103 -3.49 0.64 5.35
C ILE A 103 -4.89 1.21 5.49
N ASP A 104 -5.13 2.35 4.86
CA ASP A 104 -6.43 3.02 4.85
C ASP A 104 -6.69 3.70 3.48
N ASP A 105 -7.93 4.13 3.24
CA ASP A 105 -8.33 4.96 2.08
C ASP A 105 -7.89 4.40 0.71
N ILE A 106 -8.15 3.11 0.46
CA ILE A 106 -7.80 2.47 -0.81
C ILE A 106 -8.79 2.89 -1.91
N HIS A 107 -8.28 3.54 -2.96
CA HIS A 107 -9.06 4.05 -4.09
C HIS A 107 -8.41 3.69 -5.43
N LEU A 108 -9.22 3.41 -6.45
CA LEU A 108 -8.77 3.20 -7.82
C LEU A 108 -9.18 4.38 -8.69
N SER A 109 -8.24 4.94 -9.47
CA SER A 109 -8.49 6.12 -10.30
C SER A 109 -8.27 5.83 -11.79
N PRO A 110 -9.18 6.28 -12.68
CA PRO A 110 -9.03 6.16 -14.13
C PRO A 110 -8.10 7.21 -14.75
N ASP A 111 -7.81 8.28 -14.04
CA ASP A 111 -6.77 9.26 -14.35
C ASP A 111 -5.54 8.99 -13.49
N GLY A 112 -4.34 9.05 -14.07
CA GLY A 112 -3.10 8.95 -13.30
C GLY A 112 -2.86 10.15 -12.36
N SER A 113 -3.75 11.15 -12.41
CA SER A 113 -3.73 12.37 -11.62
C SER A 113 -5.07 12.51 -10.90
N THR A 114 -5.14 12.10 -9.64
CA THR A 114 -6.28 12.43 -8.80
C THR A 114 -6.06 13.80 -8.16
N ASN A 115 -7.00 14.73 -8.34
CA ASN A 115 -6.96 16.02 -7.67
C ASN A 115 -7.47 15.86 -6.23
N TRP A 116 -6.56 15.88 -5.26
CA TRP A 116 -6.88 15.85 -3.84
C TRP A 116 -6.66 17.22 -3.20
N LEU A 117 -7.53 17.58 -2.25
CA LEU A 117 -7.28 18.70 -1.35
C LEU A 117 -6.46 18.16 -0.17
N GLU A 118 -5.18 18.48 -0.16
CA GLU A 118 -4.35 18.29 1.03
C GLU A 118 -4.71 19.43 2.00
N VAL A 119 -5.38 19.08 3.12
CA VAL A 119 -5.82 20.05 4.13
C VAL A 119 -4.95 19.87 5.37
N GLU A 120 -4.12 20.87 5.65
CA GLU A 120 -3.37 20.95 6.89
C GLU A 120 -4.12 21.89 7.85
N MET A 121 -4.36 21.41 9.08
CA MET A 121 -4.91 22.25 10.14
C MET A 121 -3.78 23.11 10.71
N MET A 122 -3.87 24.42 10.53
CA MET A 122 -2.90 25.38 11.09
C MET A 122 -3.44 25.96 12.39
N ASP A 123 -2.64 25.90 13.46
CA ASP A 123 -2.90 26.65 14.68
C ASP A 123 -2.68 28.14 14.39
N MET A 124 -3.73 28.94 14.49
CA MET A 124 -3.64 30.39 14.36
C MET A 124 -3.12 30.98 15.68
N PRO A 125 -2.03 31.76 15.68
CA PRO A 125 -1.62 32.50 16.87
C PRO A 125 -2.67 33.56 17.24
N ASP A 126 -2.84 33.78 18.55
CA ASP A 126 -3.75 34.80 19.12
C ASP A 126 -3.45 36.22 18.63
#